data_AF-A0A7Y8DNC0-F1
#
_entry.id   AF-A0A7Y8DNC0-F1
#
_cell.length_a   1.000
_cell.length_b   1.000
_cell.length_c   1.000
_cell.angle_alpha   90.00
_cell.angle_beta   90.00
_cell.angle_gamma   90.00
#
_symmetry.space_group_name_H-M   'P 1'
#
loop_
_entity.id
_entity.type
_entity.pdbx_description
1 polymer ?
#
loop_
_entity_poly.entity_id
_entity_poly.type
_entity_poly.pdbx_seq_one_letter_code
_entity_poly.pdbx_strand_id
1 'polypeptide(L)'
;MHVQVITGDGPQGETNRLRHRKELNAWFNESGKIVHAEAYDPAGLVAILEVRAATEREFLVLECSREQIQAVLEWQSETDEFVEFENLLLHLVRKQNPTGESQ
;
A
#
# COMPACT_ATOMS: atom_id res chain seq x y z
N MET A 1 -8.65 3.17 -11.14
CA MET A 1 -7.65 2.91 -10.07
C MET A 1 -7.36 1.43 -9.97
N HIS A 2 -6.11 1.02 -9.80
CA HIS A 2 -5.72 -0.37 -9.56
C HIS A 2 -5.01 -0.52 -8.22
N VAL A 3 -5.56 -1.37 -7.35
CA VAL A 3 -5.01 -1.66 -6.02
C VAL A 3 -4.48 -3.08 -5.97
N GLN A 4 -3.21 -3.22 -5.63
CA GLN A 4 -2.55 -4.49 -5.37
C GLN A 4 -2.25 -4.61 -3.87
N VAL A 5 -2.84 -5.63 -3.21
CA VAL A 5 -2.53 -5.92 -1.81
C VAL A 5 -1.48 -7.02 -1.72
N ILE A 6 -0.39 -6.73 -1.02
CA ILE A 6 0.75 -7.61 -0.80
C ILE A 6 0.71 -8.10 0.65
N THR A 7 0.02 -9.23 0.85
CA THR A 7 -0.07 -9.95 2.12
C THR A 7 0.91 -11.13 2.09
N GLY A 8 2.19 -10.89 2.33
CA GLY A 8 3.16 -11.97 2.21
C GLY A 8 3.00 -13.03 3.31
N ASP A 9 2.65 -14.24 2.90
CA ASP A 9 3.17 -15.53 3.40
C ASP A 9 3.17 -16.51 2.22
N GLY A 10 4.18 -16.39 1.34
CA GLY A 10 4.50 -17.49 0.42
C GLY A 10 5.15 -18.65 1.19
N PRO A 11 5.29 -19.86 0.62
CA PRO A 11 5.84 -21.05 1.30
C PRO A 11 7.30 -20.91 1.83
N GLN A 12 7.94 -19.75 1.64
CA GLN A 12 9.28 -19.40 2.12
C GLN A 12 9.27 -18.13 3.02
N GLY A 13 8.09 -17.72 3.52
CA GLY A 13 7.83 -16.80 4.63
C GLY A 13 8.43 -15.40 4.55
N GLU A 14 9.74 -15.28 4.78
CA GLU A 14 10.43 -13.99 5.00
C GLU A 14 11.38 -13.60 3.87
N THR A 15 12.10 -14.56 3.27
CA THR A 15 13.25 -14.27 2.38
C THR A 15 12.81 -13.66 1.05
N ASN A 16 11.66 -14.10 0.51
CA ASN A 16 11.16 -13.60 -0.76
C ASN A 16 10.43 -12.25 -0.61
N ARG A 17 9.83 -11.99 0.57
CA ARG A 17 9.12 -10.74 0.86
C ARG A 17 10.06 -9.58 1.15
N LEU A 18 11.14 -9.84 1.89
CA LEU A 18 12.21 -8.84 2.10
C LEU A 18 12.93 -8.51 0.79
N ARG A 19 13.12 -9.50 -0.09
CA ARG A 19 13.64 -9.30 -1.43
C ARG A 19 12.66 -8.50 -2.28
N HIS A 20 11.39 -8.89 -2.34
CA HIS A 20 10.36 -8.18 -3.09
C HIS A 20 10.15 -6.75 -2.58
N ARG A 21 10.19 -6.53 -1.26
CA ARG A 21 10.19 -5.19 -0.65
C ARG A 21 11.46 -4.41 -0.97
N LYS A 22 12.64 -5.04 -1.00
CA LYS A 22 13.90 -4.37 -1.41
C LYS A 22 13.91 -4.06 -2.90
N GLU A 23 13.36 -4.91 -3.74
CA GLU A 23 13.21 -4.72 -5.19
C GLU A 23 12.19 -3.61 -5.47
N LEU A 24 11.02 -3.64 -4.81
CA LEU A 24 10.02 -2.57 -4.86
C LEU A 24 10.62 -1.27 -4.31
N ASN A 25 11.26 -1.28 -3.14
CA ASN A 25 11.89 -0.08 -2.60
C ASN A 25 13.04 0.43 -3.48
N ALA A 26 13.81 -0.43 -4.14
CA ALA A 26 14.86 0.01 -5.06
C ALA A 26 14.27 0.65 -6.32
N TRP A 27 13.21 0.07 -6.88
CA TRP A 27 12.45 0.63 -7.99
C TRP A 27 11.79 1.97 -7.60
N PHE A 28 11.19 2.07 -6.41
CA PHE A 28 10.49 3.27 -5.95
C PHE A 28 11.41 4.34 -5.35
N ASN A 29 12.58 3.99 -4.81
CA ASN A 29 13.54 4.97 -4.25
C ASN A 29 14.14 5.88 -5.33
N GLU A 30 14.19 5.43 -6.58
CA GLU A 30 14.56 6.31 -7.69
C GLU A 30 13.45 7.32 -8.04
N SER A 31 12.22 7.14 -7.55
CA SER A 31 11.04 7.94 -7.92
C SER A 31 10.27 8.61 -6.77
N GLY A 32 10.64 8.40 -5.49
CA GLY A 32 10.14 9.19 -4.34
C GLY A 32 8.68 8.91 -3.88
N LYS A 33 8.05 7.82 -4.33
CA LYS A 33 6.59 7.61 -4.18
C LYS A 33 6.19 6.65 -3.05
N ILE A 34 6.95 6.65 -1.94
CA ILE A 34 6.70 5.80 -0.78
C ILE A 34 5.78 6.51 0.22
N VAL A 35 4.82 5.79 0.78
CA VAL A 35 3.95 6.22 1.89
C VAL A 35 4.09 5.22 3.04
N HIS A 36 4.39 5.69 4.24
CA HIS A 36 4.39 4.86 5.45
C HIS A 36 3.01 4.96 6.12
N ALA A 37 2.20 3.91 6.04
CA ALA A 37 0.83 3.92 6.53
C ALA A 37 0.75 4.09 8.05
N GLU A 38 1.78 3.69 8.80
CA GLU A 38 1.83 3.81 10.26
C GLU A 38 1.71 5.24 10.80
N ALA A 39 1.97 6.26 9.97
CA ALA A 39 1.83 7.66 10.32
C ALA A 39 0.38 8.17 10.24
N TYR A 40 -0.56 7.37 9.75
CA TYR A 40 -1.93 7.78 9.45
C TYR A 40 -2.94 6.81 10.07
N ASP A 41 -4.10 7.31 10.48
CA ASP A 41 -5.27 6.45 10.65
C ASP A 41 -5.87 6.07 9.27
N PRO A 42 -6.87 5.18 9.18
CA PRO A 42 -7.43 4.77 7.88
C PRO A 42 -7.94 5.93 7.01
N ALA A 43 -8.62 6.93 7.61
CA ALA A 43 -9.16 8.07 6.87
C ALA A 43 -8.04 9.02 6.41
N GLY A 44 -7.06 9.27 7.28
CA GLY A 44 -5.89 10.08 6.99
C GLY A 44 -5.03 9.47 5.89
N LEU A 45 -4.95 8.14 5.82
CA LEU A 45 -4.23 7.44 4.75
C LEU A 45 -4.89 7.69 3.38
N VAL A 46 -6.22 7.60 3.30
CA VAL A 46 -6.94 7.90 2.06
C VAL A 46 -6.75 9.36 1.68
N ALA A 47 -6.93 10.29 2.62
CA ALA A 47 -6.79 11.73 2.36
C ALA A 47 -5.40 12.10 1.81
N ILE A 48 -4.32 11.54 2.35
CA ILE A 48 -2.97 11.83 1.83
C ILE A 48 -2.75 11.22 0.44
N LEU A 49 -3.33 10.04 0.16
CA LEU A 49 -3.24 9.41 -1.16
C LEU A 49 -4.01 10.21 -2.21
N GLU A 50 -5.20 10.72 -1.88
CA GLU A 50 -5.98 11.61 -2.75
C GLU A 50 -5.21 12.86 -3.14
N VAL A 51 -4.64 13.58 -2.15
CA VAL A 51 -3.87 14.79 -2.42
C VAL A 51 -2.66 14.51 -3.30
N ARG A 52 -1.93 13.43 -3.03
CA ARG A 52 -0.73 13.10 -3.81
C ARG A 52 -1.08 12.58 -5.22
N ALA A 53 -2.22 11.90 -5.38
CA ALA A 53 -2.68 11.37 -6.66
C ALA A 53 -2.93 12.45 -7.73
N ALA A 54 -3.04 13.73 -7.34
CA ALA A 54 -3.07 14.85 -8.26
C ALA A 54 -1.79 15.00 -9.11
N THR A 55 -0.65 14.53 -8.61
CA THR A 55 0.66 14.66 -9.28
C THR A 55 1.38 13.33 -9.48
N GLU A 56 1.10 12.34 -8.64
CA GLU A 56 1.71 11.03 -8.67
C GLU A 56 0.70 9.98 -9.16
N ARG A 57 1.17 9.02 -9.96
CA ARG A 57 0.31 7.98 -10.56
C ARG A 57 0.55 6.59 -10.02
N GLU A 58 1.49 6.44 -9.09
CA GLU A 58 1.90 5.14 -8.58
C GLU A 58 2.46 5.29 -7.17
N PHE A 59 1.98 4.50 -6.21
CA PHE A 59 2.44 4.57 -4.82
C PHE A 59 2.81 3.20 -4.27
N LEU A 60 3.87 3.18 -3.46
CA LEU A 60 4.19 2.07 -2.58
C LEU A 60 3.82 2.44 -1.15
N VAL A 61 2.79 1.79 -0.61
CA VAL A 61 2.30 2.02 0.75
C VAL A 61 2.78 0.89 1.65
N LEU A 62 3.62 1.23 2.63
CA LEU A 62 4.24 0.26 3.53
C LEU A 62 3.51 0.20 4.87
N GLU A 63 3.58 -0.98 5.49
CA GLU A 63 3.09 -1.25 6.86
C GLU A 63 1.58 -0.99 7.05
N CYS A 64 0.76 -1.32 6.05
CA CYS A 64 -0.68 -1.13 6.09
C CYS A 64 -1.37 -2.11 7.08
N SER A 65 -2.15 -1.60 8.03
CA SER A 65 -3.07 -2.40 8.83
C SER A 65 -4.21 -2.97 7.99
N ARG A 66 -5.00 -3.88 8.56
CA ARG A 66 -6.17 -4.44 7.86
C ARG A 66 -7.21 -3.36 7.57
N GLU A 67 -7.45 -2.49 8.55
CA GLU A 67 -8.40 -1.38 8.49
C GLU A 67 -7.97 -0.34 7.45
N GLN A 68 -6.68 -0.06 7.37
CA GLN A 68 -6.11 0.82 6.34
C GLN A 68 -6.25 0.24 4.94
N ILE A 69 -5.99 -1.06 4.76
CA ILE A 69 -6.22 -1.73 3.47
C ILE A 69 -7.69 -1.66 3.09
N GLN A 70 -8.58 -1.92 4.03
CA GLN A 70 -10.02 -1.88 3.81
C GLN A 70 -10.48 -0.49 3.37
N ALA A 71 -10.04 0.58 4.04
CA ALA A 71 -10.38 1.95 3.69
C ALA A 71 -9.92 2.32 2.26
N VAL A 72 -8.73 1.87 1.84
CA VAL A 72 -8.24 2.13 0.47
C VAL A 72 -9.05 1.34 -0.58
N LEU A 73 -9.49 0.13 -0.27
CA LEU A 73 -10.35 -0.65 -1.17
C LEU A 73 -11.77 -0.06 -1.27
N GLU A 74 -12.31 0.45 -0.18
CA GLU A 74 -13.57 1.20 -0.17
C GLU A 74 -13.45 2.45 -1.03
N TRP A 75 -12.39 3.23 -0.83
CA TRP A 75 -12.09 4.39 -1.67
C TRP A 75 -11.97 4.03 -3.16
N GLN A 76 -11.29 2.93 -3.51
CA GLN A 76 -11.24 2.44 -4.88
C GLN A 76 -12.65 2.19 -5.44
N SER A 77 -13.53 1.56 -4.67
CA SER A 77 -14.91 1.27 -5.10
C SER A 77 -15.75 2.54 -5.25
N GLU A 78 -15.57 3.53 -4.38
CA GLU A 78 -16.26 4.82 -4.45
C GLU A 78 -15.79 5.67 -5.63
N THR A 79 -14.58 5.43 -6.11
CA THR A 79 -13.91 6.26 -7.12
C THR A 79 -13.71 5.58 -8.48
N ASP A 80 -14.31 4.41 -8.70
CA ASP A 80 -14.11 3.61 -9.91
C ASP A 80 -14.53 4.34 -11.20
N GLU A 81 -15.52 5.24 -11.11
CA GLU A 81 -16.01 6.05 -12.25
C GLU A 81 -15.24 7.36 -12.45
N PHE A 82 -14.36 7.76 -11.52
CA PHE A 82 -13.64 9.02 -11.64
C PHE A 82 -12.38 8.88 -12.51
N VAL A 83 -12.41 9.54 -13.68
CA VAL A 83 -11.31 9.58 -14.66
C VAL A 83 -9.99 10.06 -14.04
N GLU A 84 -10.05 10.89 -13.00
CA GLU A 84 -8.86 11.39 -12.32
C GLU A 84 -8.01 10.29 -11.67
N PHE A 85 -8.59 9.13 -11.35
CA PHE A 85 -7.90 8.00 -10.74
C PHE A 85 -7.76 6.78 -11.66
N GLU A 86 -8.13 6.88 -12.94
CA GLU A 86 -8.15 5.75 -13.88
C GLU A 86 -6.79 5.04 -13.94
N ASN A 87 -5.71 5.82 -13.98
CA ASN A 87 -4.32 5.33 -14.09
C ASN A 87 -3.56 5.30 -12.75
N LEU A 88 -4.24 5.44 -11.61
CA LEU A 88 -3.60 5.39 -10.30
C LEU A 88 -3.29 3.94 -9.90
N LEU A 89 -2.02 3.64 -9.63
CA LEU A 89 -1.53 2.34 -9.15
C LEU A 89 -1.17 2.42 -7.66
N LEU A 90 -1.71 1.53 -6.84
CA LEU A 90 -1.41 1.45 -5.41
C LEU A 90 -0.91 0.06 -5.03
N HIS A 91 0.30 -0.02 -4.46
CA HIS A 91 0.85 -1.25 -3.90
C HIS A 91 0.78 -1.18 -2.37
N LEU A 92 -0.19 -1.88 -1.77
CA LEU A 92 -0.41 -1.90 -0.33
C LEU A 92 0.31 -3.08 0.31
N VAL A 93 1.37 -2.82 1.06
CA VAL A 93 2.14 -3.85 1.78
C VAL A 93 1.61 -3.96 3.20
N ARG A 94 0.96 -5.07 3.52
CA ARG A 94 0.36 -5.30 4.84
C ARG A 94 1.42 -5.30 5.95
N LYS A 95 1.17 -4.63 7.09
CA LYS A 95 1.99 -4.75 8.29
C LYS A 95 2.08 -6.21 8.74
N GLN A 96 3.28 -6.66 9.10
CA GLN A 96 3.43 -7.97 9.74
C GLN A 96 2.88 -7.90 11.16
N ASN A 97 2.01 -8.85 11.53
CA ASN A 97 1.83 -9.13 12.95
C ASN A 97 3.18 -9.66 13.45
N PRO A 98 3.69 -9.22 14.61
CA PRO A 98 4.84 -9.86 15.20
C PRO A 98 4.48 -11.33 15.43
N THR A 99 5.04 -12.23 14.63
CA THR A 99 4.92 -13.67 14.85
C THR A 99 5.72 -13.97 16.11
N GLY A 100 5.05 -13.90 17.25
CA GLY A 100 5.68 -14.01 18.55
C GLY A 100 4.66 -13.87 19.65
N GLU A 101 3.66 -14.76 19.66
CA GLU A 101 3.16 -15.45 20.86
C GLU A 101 2.01 -16.36 20.42
N SER A 102 2.27 -17.66 20.41
CA SER A 102 1.20 -18.65 20.52
C SER A 102 0.47 -18.39 21.84
N GLN A 103 -0.83 -18.14 21.79
CA GLN A 103 -1.76 -18.45 22.86
C GLN A 103 -3.00 -19.12 22.27
#